data_AF-A0A830HGF5-F1
#
_entry.id   AF-A0A830HGF5-F1
#
_cell.length_a   1.000
_cell.length_b   1.000
_cell.length_c   1.000
_cell.angle_alpha   90.00
_cell.angle_beta   90.00
_cell.angle_gamma   90.00
#
_symmetry.space_group_name_H-M   'P 1'
#
loop_
_entity.id
_entity.type
_entity.pdbx_description
1 polymer ?
#
loop_
_entity_poly.entity_id
_entity_poly.type
_entity_poly.pdbx_seq_one_letter_code
_entity_poly.pdbx_strand_id
1 'polypeptide(L)'
;MGGGGGGGLGGDVKTLVHRRGGGGARARARPRPRPRARASSSSSSSPHTPPPYSGTRYGPTTVPIALDPDEAVPFSAASQPVNLLTQGLLAAYSASLPSETSLSIENTGDRASTALRFWETIAGVDQNNDKEKRVVAFPNAKRQWLLELCEQVNWGRTEPAAKLVPRGTLGTDAAITIAPPQISRSQDVITTNEAEALASCKAWVSDVLVDKNVCPFTASPDYAAVGVKGVEPGAVLWQISDADDSVHALNAFWQIARDLACAPDSKSSAAMLLLPCYDDDFERFDVLCEQIEGAVVSSHVFLSLQAIFFHPQYSTPETLRYGHHHPPALMRESYTRLYNEKNEKKKSISLETARRAADFSRRMPNACINLLKSHQVATAEEQAGGSWRIYAANLKRLSADGV
;
A
#
# COMPACT_ATOMS: atom_id res chain seq x y z
N MET A 1 17.25 -74.93 7.54
CA MET A 1 16.60 -74.15 6.46
C MET A 1 17.11 -72.73 6.63
N GLY A 2 18.18 -72.27 5.97
CA GLY A 2 18.39 -72.10 4.53
C GLY A 2 17.90 -70.68 4.17
N GLY A 3 18.69 -69.73 3.64
CA GLY A 3 20.09 -69.65 3.23
C GLY A 3 20.31 -68.30 2.49
N GLY A 4 21.59 -67.89 2.34
CA GLY A 4 22.15 -67.00 1.29
C GLY A 4 21.77 -65.50 1.31
N GLY A 5 22.66 -64.52 1.13
CA GLY A 5 24.03 -64.49 0.61
C GLY A 5 24.15 -63.55 -0.62
N GLY A 6 25.04 -62.56 -0.57
CA GLY A 6 25.45 -61.66 -1.68
C GLY A 6 25.36 -60.18 -1.28
N GLY A 7 26.46 -59.43 -1.04
CA GLY A 7 27.55 -59.09 -1.97
C GLY A 7 27.07 -57.87 -2.78
N GLY A 8 27.54 -56.63 -2.62
CA GLY A 8 28.90 -56.12 -2.46
C GLY A 8 29.07 -54.99 -3.50
N LEU A 9 29.77 -53.92 -3.12
CA LEU A 9 30.55 -52.97 -3.95
C LEU A 9 30.37 -51.52 -3.46
N GLY A 10 31.43 -51.04 -2.79
CA GLY A 10 31.65 -49.63 -2.50
C GLY A 10 32.23 -48.90 -3.70
N GLY A 11 32.12 -47.58 -3.66
CA GLY A 11 32.73 -46.66 -4.62
C GLY A 11 32.90 -45.29 -4.00
N ASP A 12 34.09 -45.05 -3.44
CA ASP A 12 34.62 -43.72 -3.16
C ASP A 12 34.82 -42.95 -4.47
N VAL A 13 34.39 -41.68 -4.54
CA VAL A 13 34.97 -40.74 -5.51
C VAL A 13 35.29 -39.39 -4.85
N LYS A 14 36.59 -39.18 -4.83
CA LYS A 14 37.41 -38.02 -4.49
C LYS A 14 36.94 -36.67 -5.05
N THR A 15 37.13 -35.68 -4.20
CA THR A 15 37.38 -34.26 -4.47
C THR A 15 38.40 -34.06 -5.60
N LEU A 16 38.11 -33.19 -6.58
CA LEU A 16 39.11 -32.67 -7.51
C LEU A 16 38.98 -31.15 -7.65
N VAL A 17 39.99 -30.46 -7.13
CA VAL A 17 40.31 -29.05 -7.37
C VAL A 17 41.17 -28.97 -8.63
N HIS A 18 40.79 -28.15 -9.62
CA HIS A 18 41.76 -27.62 -10.59
C HIS A 18 41.38 -26.23 -11.16
N ARG A 19 42.11 -25.22 -10.66
CA ARG A 19 42.96 -24.24 -11.37
C ARG A 19 42.59 -23.77 -12.81
N ARG A 20 42.40 -22.43 -12.89
CA ARG A 20 42.82 -21.44 -13.90
C ARG A 20 43.26 -21.90 -15.31
N GLY A 21 42.58 -21.31 -16.30
CA GLY A 21 43.11 -20.82 -17.59
C GLY A 21 42.03 -19.91 -18.21
N GLY A 22 42.24 -18.65 -18.60
CA GLY A 22 43.37 -18.09 -19.33
C GLY A 22 43.07 -18.13 -20.83
N GLY A 23 42.21 -17.24 -21.33
CA GLY A 23 41.84 -17.20 -22.75
C GLY A 23 41.15 -15.90 -23.14
N GLY A 24 41.94 -14.92 -23.60
CA GLY A 24 41.44 -13.67 -24.17
C GLY A 24 40.85 -13.89 -25.56
N ALA A 25 39.65 -13.35 -25.79
CA ALA A 25 39.05 -13.25 -27.11
C ALA A 25 38.82 -11.78 -27.47
N ARG A 26 39.60 -11.30 -28.44
CA ARG A 26 39.46 -10.00 -29.08
C ARG A 26 38.13 -9.96 -29.85
N ALA A 27 37.18 -9.15 -29.39
CA ALA A 27 35.98 -8.82 -30.16
C ALA A 27 36.35 -7.86 -31.30
N ARG A 28 36.26 -8.35 -32.55
CA ARG A 28 36.41 -7.55 -33.76
C ARG A 28 35.19 -6.66 -33.94
N ALA A 29 35.43 -5.35 -34.07
CA ALA A 29 34.44 -4.36 -34.42
C ALA A 29 33.84 -4.64 -35.82
N ARG A 30 32.52 -4.73 -35.91
CA ARG A 30 31.78 -4.73 -37.18
C ARG A 30 31.62 -3.29 -37.70
N PRO A 31 31.73 -3.03 -39.02
CA PRO A 31 31.56 -1.67 -39.55
C PRO A 31 30.09 -1.23 -39.49
N ARG A 32 29.87 0.03 -39.10
CA ARG A 32 28.58 0.72 -39.20
C ARG A 32 28.22 0.98 -40.67
N PRO A 33 26.97 0.78 -41.13
CA PRO A 33 26.53 1.24 -42.43
C PRO A 33 26.39 2.78 -42.43
N ARG A 34 26.88 3.42 -43.50
CA ARG A 34 26.67 4.86 -43.77
C ARG A 34 25.18 5.14 -44.04
N PRO A 35 24.63 6.28 -43.60
CA PRO A 35 23.27 6.67 -43.92
C PRO A 35 23.16 7.10 -45.40
N ARG A 36 22.18 6.55 -46.11
CA ARG A 36 21.74 7.06 -47.42
C ARG A 36 20.95 8.34 -47.22
N ALA A 37 21.39 9.42 -47.86
CA ALA A 37 20.59 10.62 -48.08
C ALA A 37 19.32 10.25 -48.87
N ARG A 38 18.16 10.70 -48.39
CA ARG A 38 16.89 10.58 -49.12
C ARG A 38 16.32 11.97 -49.36
N ALA A 39 16.01 12.20 -50.63
CA ALA A 39 15.55 13.44 -51.20
C ALA A 39 14.20 13.90 -50.61
N SER A 40 14.08 15.22 -50.53
CA SER A 40 12.89 16.00 -50.25
C SER A 40 11.84 15.84 -51.34
N SER A 41 10.62 15.44 -50.97
CA SER A 41 9.42 15.66 -51.77
C SER A 41 8.46 16.53 -50.96
N SER A 42 8.26 17.74 -51.46
CA SER A 42 7.25 18.71 -51.05
C SER A 42 5.85 18.21 -51.36
N SER A 43 4.96 18.20 -50.35
CA SER A 43 3.52 18.15 -50.58
C SER A 43 2.83 19.14 -49.65
N SER A 44 2.14 20.07 -50.28
CA SER A 44 1.24 21.09 -49.74
C SER A 44 0.17 20.50 -48.82
N SER A 45 -0.05 21.14 -47.67
CA SER A 45 -1.24 20.93 -46.84
C SER A 45 -1.79 22.27 -46.36
N SER A 46 -3.05 22.53 -46.69
CA SER A 46 -3.86 23.67 -46.27
C SER A 46 -4.00 23.78 -44.74
N PRO A 47 -4.23 24.98 -44.18
CA PRO A 47 -4.33 25.17 -42.75
C PRO A 47 -5.71 24.77 -42.23
N HIS A 48 -5.77 23.70 -41.43
CA HIS A 48 -6.88 23.47 -40.51
C HIS A 48 -6.54 24.08 -39.15
N THR A 49 -7.23 25.15 -38.80
CA THR A 49 -7.27 25.73 -37.46
C THR A 49 -7.96 24.74 -36.52
N PRO A 50 -7.30 24.23 -35.46
CA PRO A 50 -8.00 23.48 -34.44
C PRO A 50 -8.80 24.43 -33.53
N PRO A 51 -9.96 24.00 -33.01
CA PRO A 51 -10.77 24.81 -32.11
C PRO A 51 -10.05 25.03 -30.77
N PRO A 52 -10.38 26.11 -30.03
CA PRO A 52 -9.76 26.40 -28.75
C PRO A 52 -10.11 25.31 -27.74
N TYR A 53 -9.10 24.56 -27.32
CA TYR A 53 -9.21 23.58 -26.24
C TYR A 53 -9.13 24.33 -24.91
N SER A 54 -10.25 24.39 -24.18
CA SER A 54 -10.30 24.87 -22.80
C SER A 54 -9.57 23.87 -21.91
N GLY A 55 -8.38 24.26 -21.44
CA GLY A 55 -7.62 23.48 -20.47
C GLY A 55 -8.29 23.52 -19.11
N THR A 56 -9.01 22.46 -18.74
CA THR A 56 -9.32 22.17 -17.34
C THR A 56 -8.05 21.63 -16.67
N ARG A 57 -7.56 22.39 -15.68
CA ARG A 57 -6.54 21.91 -14.75
C ARG A 57 -7.16 20.80 -13.90
N TYR A 58 -6.78 19.56 -14.15
CA TYR A 58 -7.06 18.46 -13.23
C TYR A 58 -6.05 18.54 -12.08
N GLY A 59 -6.48 19.16 -10.98
CA GLY A 59 -5.94 18.83 -9.65
C GLY A 59 -6.39 17.42 -9.24
N PRO A 60 -5.96 16.92 -8.07
CA PRO A 60 -6.46 15.65 -7.55
C PRO A 60 -7.98 15.73 -7.51
N THR A 61 -8.65 14.73 -8.08
CA THR A 61 -10.11 14.61 -8.00
C THR A 61 -10.48 14.33 -6.55
N THR A 62 -10.54 15.38 -5.73
CA THR A 62 -11.38 15.39 -4.54
C THR A 62 -12.79 15.09 -5.03
N VAL A 63 -13.36 13.96 -4.59
CA VAL A 63 -14.81 13.82 -4.54
C VAL A 63 -15.32 15.08 -3.82
N PRO A 64 -16.19 15.91 -4.43
CA PRO A 64 -16.70 17.08 -3.73
C PRO A 64 -17.65 16.58 -2.65
N ILE A 65 -17.15 16.41 -1.44
CA ILE A 65 -17.97 16.56 -0.25
C ILE A 65 -18.19 18.07 -0.16
N ALA A 66 -19.41 18.53 -0.44
CA ALA A 66 -19.80 19.90 -0.19
C ALA A 66 -19.69 20.15 1.32
N LEU A 67 -18.57 20.75 1.75
CA LEU A 67 -18.45 21.33 3.07
C LEU A 67 -19.07 22.72 3.02
N ASP A 68 -19.84 23.03 4.07
CA ASP A 68 -20.50 24.31 4.26
C ASP A 68 -19.47 25.46 4.16
N PRO A 69 -19.67 26.48 3.30
CA PRO A 69 -18.73 27.58 3.14
C PRO A 69 -18.47 28.37 4.43
N ASP A 70 -19.30 28.20 5.47
CA ASP A 70 -19.12 28.84 6.78
C ASP A 70 -18.16 28.08 7.73
N GLU A 71 -17.65 26.89 7.37
CA GLU A 71 -16.64 26.14 8.16
C GLU A 71 -15.18 26.30 7.66
N ALA A 72 -14.93 27.10 6.64
CA ALA A 72 -13.58 27.31 6.10
C ALA A 72 -12.74 28.26 6.99
N VAL A 73 -12.05 27.71 7.99
CA VAL A 73 -11.05 28.44 8.78
C VAL A 73 -9.80 28.70 7.93
N PRO A 74 -9.26 29.93 7.86
CA PRO A 74 -8.07 30.22 7.06
C PRO A 74 -6.83 29.58 7.69
N PHE A 75 -6.18 28.69 6.92
CA PHE A 75 -4.91 28.07 7.28
C PHE A 75 -3.78 29.11 7.13
N SER A 76 -3.37 29.71 8.25
CA SER A 76 -2.18 30.56 8.32
C SER A 76 -0.94 29.68 8.53
N ALA A 77 0.03 29.80 7.62
CA ALA A 77 1.34 29.17 7.72
C ALA A 77 2.17 29.85 8.82
N ALA A 78 2.01 29.40 10.06
CA ALA A 78 2.94 29.66 11.15
C ALA A 78 3.20 28.36 11.91
N SER A 79 4.45 27.91 11.84
CA SER A 79 5.01 26.72 12.46
C SER A 79 4.86 26.71 13.99
N GLN A 80 4.26 25.64 14.52
CA GLN A 80 4.39 25.22 15.92
C GLN A 80 4.60 23.70 15.95
N PRO A 81 5.53 23.16 16.76
CA PRO A 81 5.88 21.75 16.72
C PRO A 81 4.86 20.91 17.50
N VAL A 82 4.28 19.91 16.84
CA VAL A 82 3.41 18.87 17.43
C VAL A 82 4.25 17.85 18.21
N ASN A 83 5.00 18.31 19.22
CA ASN A 83 6.05 17.50 19.85
C ASN A 83 5.89 17.31 21.37
N LEU A 84 4.71 17.58 21.95
CA LEU A 84 4.48 17.42 23.40
C LEU A 84 3.28 16.54 23.80
N LEU A 85 2.50 16.02 22.85
CA LEU A 85 1.31 15.21 23.16
C LEU A 85 1.53 13.68 23.07
N THR A 86 2.64 13.23 22.49
CA THR A 86 2.91 11.81 22.24
C THR A 86 3.62 11.09 23.39
N GLN A 87 4.16 11.82 24.39
CA GLN A 87 4.94 11.21 25.50
C GLN A 87 4.12 10.87 26.76
N GLY A 88 2.84 11.28 26.84
CA GLY A 88 2.03 11.09 28.06
C GLY A 88 1.35 9.73 28.23
N LEU A 89 1.40 8.83 27.24
CA LEU A 89 0.48 7.67 27.14
C LEU A 89 1.10 6.29 27.39
N LEU A 90 2.36 6.21 27.83
CA LEU A 90 3.11 4.94 27.90
C LEU A 90 3.23 4.28 29.28
N ALA A 91 2.53 4.77 30.33
CA ALA A 91 2.82 4.34 31.71
C ALA A 91 1.77 3.47 32.42
N ALA A 92 0.70 3.01 31.77
CA ALA A 92 -0.29 2.19 32.46
C ALA A 92 -0.76 1.02 31.60
N TYR A 93 -0.18 -0.17 31.78
CA TYR A 93 -0.93 -1.44 31.67
C TYR A 93 -0.06 -2.61 32.16
N SER A 94 -0.23 -2.99 33.43
CA SER A 94 0.23 -4.27 34.00
C SER A 94 -0.47 -4.53 35.34
N ALA A 95 -1.74 -4.95 35.31
CA ALA A 95 -2.36 -5.72 36.39
C ALA A 95 -3.69 -6.33 35.94
N SER A 96 -3.88 -7.60 36.31
CA SER A 96 -5.07 -8.44 36.14
C SER A 96 -6.37 -7.79 36.62
N LEU A 97 -7.46 -7.89 35.84
CA LEU A 97 -8.80 -7.38 36.16
C LEU A 97 -9.92 -8.43 35.95
N PRO A 98 -11.08 -8.32 36.65
CA PRO A 98 -12.16 -9.32 36.68
C PRO A 98 -13.21 -9.17 35.55
N SER A 99 -14.08 -10.17 35.44
CA SER A 99 -15.00 -10.58 34.34
C SER A 99 -16.19 -9.66 33.99
N GLU A 100 -16.04 -8.34 34.06
CA GLU A 100 -16.94 -7.38 33.39
C GLU A 100 -16.24 -6.02 33.36
N THR A 101 -15.20 -5.92 32.53
CA THR A 101 -14.35 -4.72 32.51
C THR A 101 -14.98 -3.65 31.61
N SER A 102 -15.62 -2.65 32.21
CA SER A 102 -15.89 -1.38 31.54
C SER A 102 -14.56 -0.64 31.36
N LEU A 103 -14.10 -0.50 30.12
CA LEU A 103 -12.91 0.29 29.80
C LEU A 103 -13.34 1.73 29.52
N SER A 104 -13.09 2.63 30.46
CA SER A 104 -13.19 4.08 30.24
C SER A 104 -11.87 4.59 29.66
N ILE A 105 -11.90 5.10 28.44
CA ILE A 105 -10.70 5.48 27.70
C ILE A 105 -10.69 7.00 27.48
N GLU A 106 -9.73 7.74 28.03
CA GLU A 106 -9.62 9.19 27.76
C GLU A 106 -9.26 9.46 26.30
N ASN A 107 -10.19 10.00 25.51
CA ASN A 107 -10.04 10.29 24.08
C ASN A 107 -9.69 11.77 23.84
N THR A 108 -8.79 12.02 22.90
CA THR A 108 -8.28 13.35 22.50
C THR A 108 -9.29 14.17 21.68
N GLY A 109 -10.37 13.55 21.20
CA GLY A 109 -11.45 14.22 20.46
C GLY A 109 -11.25 14.31 18.94
N ASP A 110 -10.11 13.87 18.42
CA ASP A 110 -9.89 13.76 16.97
C ASP A 110 -10.31 12.39 16.42
N ARG A 111 -10.73 12.36 15.15
CA ARG A 111 -11.32 11.20 14.50
C ARG A 111 -10.32 10.07 14.27
N ALA A 112 -9.05 10.39 13.99
CA ALA A 112 -8.01 9.40 13.72
C ALA A 112 -7.61 8.64 15.00
N SER A 113 -7.40 9.36 16.10
CA SER A 113 -7.14 8.75 17.41
C SER A 113 -8.31 7.89 17.89
N THR A 114 -9.55 8.33 17.64
CA THR A 114 -10.75 7.55 17.93
C THR A 114 -10.76 6.24 17.13
N ALA A 115 -10.50 6.29 15.83
CA ALA A 115 -10.46 5.12 14.96
C ALA A 115 -9.36 4.13 15.38
N LEU A 116 -8.13 4.61 15.61
CA LEU A 116 -7.01 3.78 16.05
C LEU A 116 -7.37 3.02 17.34
N ARG A 117 -7.83 3.73 18.37
CA ARG A 117 -8.20 3.10 19.65
C ARG A 117 -9.35 2.13 19.53
N PHE A 118 -10.31 2.42 18.66
CA PHE A 118 -11.40 1.52 18.35
C PHE A 118 -10.88 0.19 17.79
N TRP A 119 -9.99 0.24 16.81
CA TRP A 119 -9.38 -0.96 16.22
C TRP A 119 -8.45 -1.71 17.18
N GLU A 120 -7.63 -1.01 17.96
CA GLU A 120 -6.80 -1.61 19.02
C GLU A 120 -7.68 -2.38 20.02
N THR A 121 -8.83 -1.82 20.39
CA THR A 121 -9.72 -2.47 21.35
C THR A 121 -10.38 -3.71 20.77
N ILE A 122 -10.78 -3.68 19.50
CA ILE A 122 -11.34 -4.85 18.80
C ILE A 122 -10.31 -5.97 18.73
N ALA A 123 -9.08 -5.66 18.32
CA ALA A 123 -8.02 -6.66 18.21
C ALA A 123 -7.66 -7.29 19.55
N GLY A 124 -7.65 -6.51 20.63
CA GLY A 124 -7.38 -7.00 21.98
C GLY A 124 -8.51 -7.86 22.56
N VAL A 125 -9.73 -7.83 22.01
CA VAL A 125 -10.82 -8.75 22.38
C VAL A 125 -10.52 -10.15 21.86
N ASP A 126 -10.01 -10.25 20.62
CA ASP A 126 -9.83 -11.53 19.92
C ASP A 126 -8.70 -12.37 20.53
N GLN A 127 -7.57 -11.74 20.86
CA GLN A 127 -6.39 -12.44 21.39
C GLN A 127 -6.61 -13.17 22.72
N ASN A 128 -7.62 -12.77 23.51
CA ASN A 128 -7.84 -13.32 24.85
C ASN A 128 -8.83 -14.49 24.87
N ASN A 129 -9.38 -14.91 23.73
CA ASN A 129 -10.33 -16.03 23.65
C ASN A 129 -11.56 -15.85 24.56
N ASP A 130 -11.83 -14.62 24.98
CA ASP A 130 -12.93 -14.28 25.88
C ASP A 130 -14.22 -14.35 25.06
N LYS A 131 -15.10 -15.28 25.43
CA LYS A 131 -16.50 -15.29 24.96
C LYS A 131 -17.28 -14.05 25.44
N GLU A 132 -16.65 -13.17 26.20
CA GLU A 132 -17.26 -12.02 26.82
C GLU A 132 -17.36 -10.85 25.85
N LYS A 133 -18.58 -10.29 25.77
CA LYS A 133 -18.83 -9.03 25.08
C LYS A 133 -18.10 -7.92 25.83
N ARG A 134 -17.24 -7.17 25.15
CA ARG A 134 -16.59 -6.00 25.75
C ARG A 134 -17.37 -4.73 25.44
N VAL A 135 -17.45 -3.82 26.41
CA VAL A 135 -18.02 -2.50 26.20
C VAL A 135 -16.94 -1.44 26.37
N VAL A 136 -16.76 -0.65 25.32
CA VAL A 136 -15.68 0.35 25.23
C VAL A 136 -16.30 1.73 25.19
N ALA A 137 -15.96 2.57 26.16
CA ALA A 137 -16.43 3.94 26.19
C ALA A 137 -15.47 4.85 25.40
N PHE A 138 -16.03 5.68 24.52
CA PHE A 138 -15.31 6.71 23.77
C PHE A 138 -15.83 8.09 24.21
N PRO A 139 -15.45 8.57 25.42
CA PRO A 139 -15.83 9.90 25.87
C PRO A 139 -15.38 10.92 24.80
N ASN A 140 -16.21 11.93 24.53
CA ASN A 140 -15.95 12.99 23.55
C ASN A 140 -15.96 12.60 22.06
N ALA A 141 -16.10 11.32 21.70
CA ALA A 141 -16.25 10.94 20.31
C ALA A 141 -17.64 11.31 19.78
N LYS A 142 -17.70 11.88 18.56
CA LYS A 142 -18.99 12.14 17.92
C LYS A 142 -19.68 10.79 17.64
N ARG A 143 -20.94 10.66 18.06
CA ARG A 143 -21.78 9.48 17.83
C ARG A 143 -21.75 8.99 16.38
N GLN A 144 -21.81 9.92 15.43
CA GLN A 144 -21.79 9.62 13.99
C GLN A 144 -20.52 8.86 13.58
N TRP A 145 -19.35 9.25 14.11
CA TRP A 145 -18.09 8.56 13.80
C TRP A 145 -18.07 7.13 14.31
N LEU A 146 -18.63 6.91 15.50
CA LEU A 146 -18.71 5.58 16.10
C LEU A 146 -19.69 4.67 15.35
N LEU A 147 -20.77 5.22 14.77
CA LEU A 147 -21.67 4.47 13.91
C LEU A 147 -20.97 4.03 12.63
N GLU A 148 -20.24 4.93 11.96
CA GLU A 148 -19.48 4.61 10.75
C GLU A 148 -18.39 3.54 11.02
N LEU A 149 -17.72 3.63 12.17
CA LEU A 149 -16.75 2.61 12.60
C LEU A 149 -17.44 1.25 12.87
N CYS A 150 -18.62 1.24 13.50
CA CYS A 150 -19.40 0.01 13.67
C CYS A 150 -19.83 -0.59 12.33
N GLU A 151 -20.29 0.24 11.39
CA GLU A 151 -20.67 -0.19 10.04
C GLU A 151 -19.50 -0.84 9.30
N GLN A 152 -18.29 -0.28 9.43
CA GLN A 152 -17.07 -0.86 8.84
C GLN A 152 -16.73 -2.23 9.42
N VAL A 153 -16.79 -2.39 10.74
CA VAL A 153 -16.53 -3.69 11.40
C VAL A 153 -17.58 -4.73 11.01
N ASN A 154 -18.82 -4.29 10.83
CA ASN A 154 -19.93 -5.15 10.45
C ASN A 154 -20.01 -5.39 8.93
N TRP A 155 -19.16 -4.75 8.13
CA TRP A 155 -19.21 -4.86 6.68
C TRP A 155 -19.03 -6.31 6.23
N GLY A 156 -19.96 -6.79 5.41
CA GLY A 156 -19.98 -8.17 4.92
C GLY A 156 -20.37 -9.23 5.95
N ARG A 157 -20.75 -8.84 7.18
CA ARG A 157 -21.17 -9.79 8.22
C ARG A 157 -22.69 -9.95 8.25
N THR A 158 -23.16 -11.18 8.41
CA THR A 158 -24.57 -11.48 8.67
C THR A 158 -24.99 -11.09 10.09
N GLU A 159 -24.07 -11.19 11.04
CA GLU A 159 -24.26 -10.75 12.42
C GLU A 159 -23.33 -9.59 12.79
N PRO A 160 -23.85 -8.51 13.39
CA PRO A 160 -23.06 -7.35 13.80
C PRO A 160 -22.09 -7.69 14.94
N ALA A 161 -20.80 -7.54 14.67
CA ALA A 161 -19.71 -7.68 15.63
C ALA A 161 -19.47 -6.41 16.47
N ALA A 162 -19.87 -5.24 16.00
CA ALA A 162 -19.82 -3.99 16.76
C ALA A 162 -21.21 -3.33 16.82
N LYS A 163 -21.64 -2.88 18.00
CA LYS A 163 -22.90 -2.16 18.18
C LYS A 163 -22.73 -0.96 19.09
N LEU A 164 -23.22 0.19 18.66
CA LEU A 164 -23.30 1.36 19.53
C LEU A 164 -24.31 1.11 20.68
N VAL A 165 -23.87 1.34 21.91
CA VAL A 165 -24.67 1.21 23.13
C VAL A 165 -25.47 2.50 23.36
N PRO A 166 -26.77 2.42 23.70
CA PRO A 166 -27.57 3.59 24.05
C PRO A 166 -27.00 4.35 25.26
N ARG A 167 -27.10 5.68 25.19
CA ARG A 167 -26.57 6.65 26.18
C ARG A 167 -27.02 6.39 27.62
N GLY A 168 -28.19 5.78 27.81
CA GLY A 168 -28.77 5.52 29.13
C GLY A 168 -28.10 4.39 29.93
N THR A 169 -27.28 3.54 29.31
CA THR A 169 -26.79 2.32 29.97
C THR A 169 -25.49 2.54 30.76
N LEU A 170 -24.68 3.55 30.42
CA LEU A 170 -23.34 3.73 30.99
C LEU A 170 -23.02 5.15 31.46
N GLY A 171 -23.94 6.10 31.33
CA GLY A 171 -23.71 7.50 31.70
C GLY A 171 -22.69 8.24 30.84
N THR A 172 -22.14 7.59 29.81
CA THR A 172 -21.22 8.18 28.81
C THR A 172 -21.94 8.44 27.49
N ASP A 173 -21.52 9.48 26.78
CA ASP A 173 -22.18 9.94 25.55
C ASP A 173 -22.12 8.96 24.38
N ALA A 174 -21.15 8.03 24.37
CA ALA A 174 -21.13 6.92 23.45
C ALA A 174 -20.24 5.76 23.93
N ALA A 175 -20.76 4.54 23.84
CA ALA A 175 -20.00 3.31 24.05
C ALA A 175 -20.31 2.32 22.94
N ILE A 176 -19.40 1.37 22.68
CA ILE A 176 -19.60 0.31 21.67
C ILE A 176 -19.44 -1.05 22.35
N THR A 177 -20.40 -1.94 22.11
CA THR A 177 -20.27 -3.37 22.43
C THR A 177 -19.60 -4.08 21.25
N ILE A 178 -18.52 -4.81 21.55
CA ILE A 178 -17.83 -5.65 20.58
C ILE A 178 -18.10 -7.10 20.96
N ALA A 179 -18.66 -7.86 20.03
CA ALA A 179 -18.81 -9.30 20.16
C ALA A 179 -17.53 -10.00 19.66
N PRO A 180 -17.09 -11.10 20.31
CA PRO A 180 -15.97 -11.86 19.81
C PRO A 180 -16.26 -12.35 18.38
N PRO A 181 -15.28 -12.31 17.47
CA PRO A 181 -15.51 -12.72 16.11
C PRO A 181 -15.79 -14.23 16.04
N GLN A 182 -16.88 -14.58 15.36
CA GLN A 182 -17.26 -15.97 15.06
C GLN A 182 -16.40 -16.45 13.87
N ILE A 183 -15.09 -16.55 14.03
CA ILE A 183 -14.21 -17.04 12.96
C ILE A 183 -14.02 -18.54 13.15
N SER A 184 -14.65 -19.33 12.27
CA SER A 184 -14.22 -20.70 12.03
C SER A 184 -12.88 -20.65 11.31
N ARG A 185 -11.77 -20.64 12.05
CA ARG A 185 -10.43 -20.81 11.46
C ARG A 185 -10.40 -22.12 10.70
N SER A 186 -10.22 -22.08 9.38
CA SER A 186 -9.80 -23.28 8.65
C SER A 186 -8.40 -23.63 9.15
N GLN A 187 -8.23 -24.80 9.76
CA GLN A 187 -6.98 -25.19 10.42
C GLN A 187 -5.79 -25.39 9.47
N ASP A 188 -5.98 -25.24 8.17
CA ASP A 188 -4.91 -25.25 7.18
C ASP A 188 -4.24 -23.87 7.09
N VAL A 189 -3.74 -23.37 8.23
CA VAL A 189 -2.95 -22.13 8.25
C VAL A 189 -1.64 -22.42 7.53
N ILE A 190 -1.48 -21.86 6.33
CA ILE A 190 -0.22 -21.85 5.62
C ILE A 190 0.74 -20.99 6.45
N THR A 191 1.61 -21.62 7.24
CA THR A 191 2.68 -20.90 7.94
C THR A 191 3.74 -20.52 6.92
N THR A 192 3.57 -19.37 6.27
CA THR A 192 4.61 -18.80 5.43
C THR A 192 5.81 -18.44 6.30
N ASN A 193 7.00 -18.87 5.89
CA ASN A 193 8.23 -18.49 6.57
C ASN A 193 8.43 -16.97 6.44
N GLU A 194 8.24 -16.23 7.54
CA GLU A 194 8.35 -14.77 7.59
C GLU A 194 9.64 -14.24 6.94
N ALA A 195 10.77 -14.92 7.17
CA ALA A 195 12.04 -14.52 6.60
C ALA A 195 12.07 -14.65 5.07
N GLU A 196 11.40 -15.67 4.51
CA GLU A 196 11.28 -15.87 3.07
C GLU A 196 10.32 -14.86 2.42
N ALA A 197 9.18 -14.57 3.08
CA ALA A 197 8.25 -13.52 2.64
C ALA A 197 8.94 -12.16 2.58
N LEU A 198 9.67 -11.79 3.64
CA LEU A 198 10.44 -10.55 3.69
C LEU A 198 11.53 -10.51 2.62
N ALA A 199 12.33 -11.58 2.50
CA ALA A 199 13.44 -11.63 1.55
C ALA A 199 12.95 -11.54 0.10
N SER A 200 11.87 -12.26 -0.25
CA SER A 200 11.29 -12.23 -1.60
C SER A 200 10.70 -10.86 -1.95
N CYS A 201 9.99 -10.20 -1.04
CA CYS A 201 9.49 -8.85 -1.27
C CYS A 201 10.61 -7.81 -1.38
N LYS A 202 11.68 -7.89 -0.58
CA LYS A 202 12.84 -7.00 -0.74
C LYS A 202 13.58 -7.24 -2.06
N ALA A 203 13.68 -8.49 -2.50
CA ALA A 203 14.24 -8.82 -3.81
C ALA A 203 13.39 -8.21 -4.95
N TRP A 204 12.06 -8.30 -4.85
CA TRP A 204 11.15 -7.67 -5.80
C TRP A 204 11.29 -6.14 -5.81
N VAL A 205 11.41 -5.49 -4.65
CA VAL A 205 11.63 -4.03 -4.59
C VAL A 205 12.93 -3.66 -5.30
N SER A 206 14.00 -4.45 -5.12
CA SER A 206 15.27 -4.23 -5.81
C SER A 206 15.12 -4.35 -7.34
N ASP A 207 14.55 -5.45 -7.82
CA ASP A 207 14.41 -5.69 -9.27
C ASP A 207 13.42 -4.71 -9.93
N VAL A 208 12.24 -4.54 -9.35
CA VAL A 208 11.15 -3.81 -10.00
C VAL A 208 11.21 -2.32 -9.71
N LEU A 209 11.33 -1.91 -8.44
CA LEU A 209 11.28 -0.49 -8.11
C LEU A 209 12.61 0.21 -8.41
N VAL A 210 13.75 -0.44 -8.10
CA VAL A 210 15.09 0.14 -8.27
C VAL A 210 15.66 -0.13 -9.66
N ASP A 211 15.89 -1.39 -10.04
CA ASP A 211 16.62 -1.74 -11.26
C ASP A 211 15.81 -1.40 -12.53
N LYS A 212 14.51 -1.75 -12.55
CA LYS A 212 13.58 -1.32 -13.61
C LYS A 212 13.14 0.14 -13.46
N ASN A 213 13.53 0.80 -12.37
CA ASN A 213 13.22 2.19 -12.06
C ASN A 213 11.70 2.46 -12.15
N VAL A 214 10.85 1.57 -11.65
CA VAL A 214 9.39 1.80 -11.61
C VAL A 214 9.05 2.89 -10.59
N CYS A 215 9.84 3.05 -9.53
CA CYS A 215 9.71 4.16 -8.60
C CYS A 215 11.00 4.98 -8.57
N PRO A 216 11.01 6.23 -9.09
CA PRO A 216 12.24 7.03 -9.11
C PRO A 216 12.66 7.53 -7.71
N PHE A 217 11.84 7.29 -6.69
CA PHE A 217 12.04 7.77 -5.31
C PHE A 217 12.44 6.66 -4.34
N THR A 218 12.76 5.47 -4.86
CA THR A 218 13.23 4.31 -4.11
C THR A 218 14.61 3.93 -4.63
N ALA A 219 15.63 3.97 -3.78
CA ALA A 219 17.00 3.60 -4.17
C ALA A 219 17.43 2.22 -3.64
N SER A 220 16.72 1.69 -2.65
CA SER A 220 16.94 0.35 -2.10
C SER A 220 15.66 -0.14 -1.42
N PRO A 221 15.55 -1.44 -1.10
CA PRO A 221 14.43 -1.98 -0.32
C PRO A 221 14.30 -1.40 1.09
N ASP A 222 15.38 -0.83 1.63
CA ASP A 222 15.43 -0.37 3.01
C ASP A 222 15.22 1.15 3.14
N TYR A 223 15.19 1.90 2.04
CA TYR A 223 15.07 3.36 2.05
C TYR A 223 14.10 3.89 0.98
N ALA A 224 13.25 4.83 1.39
CA ALA A 224 12.29 5.53 0.54
C ALA A 224 12.52 7.05 0.55
N ALA A 225 11.78 7.77 -0.29
CA ALA A 225 11.88 9.23 -0.50
C ALA A 225 13.28 9.70 -0.96
N VAL A 226 14.04 8.82 -1.62
CA VAL A 226 15.38 9.15 -2.11
C VAL A 226 15.27 10.08 -3.31
N GLY A 227 15.96 11.22 -3.26
CA GLY A 227 15.98 12.19 -4.36
C GLY A 227 14.73 13.09 -4.44
N VAL A 228 13.83 13.01 -3.46
CA VAL A 228 12.71 13.97 -3.31
C VAL A 228 13.25 15.26 -2.70
N LYS A 229 13.17 16.38 -3.42
CA LYS A 229 13.75 17.65 -2.99
C LYS A 229 13.00 18.20 -1.78
N GLY A 230 13.73 18.46 -0.70
CA GLY A 230 13.16 19.01 0.54
C GLY A 230 12.54 17.96 1.46
N VAL A 231 12.67 16.67 1.13
CA VAL A 231 12.27 15.55 1.99
C VAL A 231 13.52 14.75 2.33
N GLU A 232 13.71 14.45 3.61
CA GLU A 232 14.81 13.59 4.04
C GLU A 232 14.47 12.12 3.73
N PRO A 233 15.38 11.36 3.09
CA PRO A 233 15.19 9.92 2.95
C PRO A 233 15.10 9.25 4.32
N GLY A 234 14.19 8.29 4.42
CA GLY A 234 13.93 7.57 5.66
C GLY A 234 13.84 6.07 5.40
N ALA A 235 13.99 5.28 6.46
CA ALA A 235 13.91 3.84 6.36
C ALA A 235 12.50 3.39 5.96
N VAL A 236 12.41 2.20 5.37
CA VAL A 236 11.15 1.48 5.18
C VAL A 236 10.91 0.60 6.40
N LEU A 237 9.79 0.81 7.10
CA LEU A 237 9.34 -0.09 8.15
C LEU A 237 8.79 -1.37 7.50
N TRP A 238 9.26 -2.54 7.90
CA TRP A 238 8.75 -3.82 7.39
C TRP A 238 8.04 -4.55 8.53
N GLN A 239 6.77 -4.86 8.33
CA GLN A 239 5.97 -5.67 9.26
C GLN A 239 5.36 -6.83 8.49
N ILE A 240 5.36 -8.00 9.11
CA ILE A 240 4.66 -9.19 8.63
C ILE A 240 3.54 -9.48 9.61
N SER A 241 2.39 -9.85 9.08
CA SER A 241 1.23 -10.26 9.85
C SER A 241 0.73 -11.59 9.30
N ASP A 242 0.59 -12.57 10.18
CA ASP A 242 -0.03 -13.88 9.92
C ASP A 242 -1.56 -13.82 10.00
N ALA A 243 -2.14 -12.62 10.19
CA ALA A 243 -3.57 -12.39 10.16
C ALA A 243 -4.22 -13.04 8.95
N ASP A 244 -5.06 -14.03 9.23
CA ASP A 244 -5.84 -14.77 8.27
C ASP A 244 -7.30 -14.32 8.30
N ASP A 245 -7.60 -13.12 8.79
CA ASP A 245 -8.91 -12.49 8.75
C ASP A 245 -8.80 -10.97 8.76
N SER A 246 -9.89 -10.31 8.35
CA SER A 246 -9.86 -8.86 8.14
C SER A 246 -9.74 -8.04 9.42
N VAL A 247 -10.19 -8.54 10.57
CA VAL A 247 -10.11 -7.80 11.84
C VAL A 247 -8.66 -7.70 12.29
N HIS A 248 -7.96 -8.83 12.32
CA HIS A 248 -6.54 -8.85 12.66
C HIS A 248 -5.69 -8.12 11.61
N ALA A 249 -6.02 -8.24 10.32
CA ALA A 249 -5.31 -7.52 9.26
C ALA A 249 -5.52 -6.00 9.36
N LEU A 250 -6.73 -5.54 9.66
CA LEU A 250 -7.02 -4.11 9.93
C LEU A 250 -6.27 -3.61 11.16
N ASN A 251 -6.18 -4.40 12.22
CA ASN A 251 -5.39 -4.04 13.38
C ASN A 251 -3.89 -3.91 13.04
N ALA A 252 -3.32 -4.88 12.32
CA ALA A 252 -1.93 -4.81 11.87
C ALA A 252 -1.70 -3.56 10.99
N PHE A 253 -2.65 -3.24 10.11
CA PHE A 253 -2.64 -2.02 9.30
C PHE A 253 -2.61 -0.75 10.16
N TRP A 254 -3.45 -0.65 11.19
CA TRP A 254 -3.50 0.54 12.04
C TRP A 254 -2.26 0.68 12.92
N GLN A 255 -1.68 -0.42 13.40
CA GLN A 255 -0.43 -0.41 14.15
C GLN A 255 0.70 0.15 13.30
N ILE A 256 0.93 -0.39 12.10
CA ILE A 256 2.01 0.08 11.23
C ILE A 256 1.78 1.52 10.73
N ALA A 257 0.52 1.90 10.50
CA ALA A 257 0.15 3.27 10.12
C ALA A 257 0.48 4.27 11.23
N ARG A 258 0.13 3.95 12.48
CA ARG A 258 0.49 4.76 13.65
C ARG A 258 2.01 4.90 13.78
N ASP A 259 2.73 3.80 13.65
CA ASP A 259 4.19 3.80 13.80
C ASP A 259 4.86 4.66 12.72
N LEU A 260 4.39 4.59 11.46
CA LEU A 260 4.85 5.46 10.38
C LEU A 260 4.48 6.94 10.60
N ALA A 261 3.27 7.22 11.06
CA ALA A 261 2.79 8.59 11.30
C ALA A 261 3.55 9.27 12.44
N CYS A 262 3.91 8.51 13.48
CA CYS A 262 4.66 9.03 14.63
C CYS A 262 6.17 9.14 14.36
N ALA A 263 6.70 8.40 13.39
CA ALA A 263 8.09 8.46 13.03
C ALA A 263 8.43 9.79 12.31
N PRO A 264 9.50 10.51 12.72
CA PRO A 264 10.06 11.60 11.94
C PRO A 264 10.48 11.13 10.53
N ASP A 265 10.46 12.03 9.54
CA ASP A 265 10.85 11.73 8.15
C ASP A 265 12.25 11.14 8.02
N SER A 266 13.22 11.68 8.76
CA SER A 266 14.60 11.15 8.80
C SER A 266 14.71 9.74 9.35
N LYS A 267 13.71 9.25 10.08
CA LYS A 267 13.69 7.88 10.61
C LYS A 267 12.93 6.94 9.69
N SER A 268 11.75 7.35 9.23
CA SER A 268 10.90 6.50 8.40
C SER A 268 10.10 7.32 7.39
N SER A 269 10.15 6.88 6.14
CA SER A 269 9.46 7.54 5.01
C SER A 269 8.38 6.66 4.38
N ALA A 270 8.43 5.35 4.62
CA ALA A 270 7.41 4.41 4.18
C ALA A 270 7.29 3.24 5.14
N ALA A 271 6.21 2.48 5.01
CA ALA A 271 6.02 1.22 5.71
C ALA A 271 5.38 0.17 4.79
N MET A 272 5.78 -1.09 4.96
CA MET A 272 5.33 -2.24 4.20
C MET A 272 4.72 -3.26 5.16
N LEU A 273 3.42 -3.48 5.04
CA LEU A 273 2.71 -4.54 5.74
C LEU A 273 2.50 -5.73 4.80
N LEU A 274 3.17 -6.84 5.10
CA LEU A 274 3.05 -8.12 4.40
C LEU A 274 1.94 -8.95 5.05
N LEU A 275 1.07 -9.53 4.22
CA LEU A 275 -0.07 -10.36 4.63
C LEU A 275 -0.06 -11.70 3.89
N PRO A 276 0.93 -12.59 4.12
CA PRO A 276 1.10 -13.79 3.30
C PRO A 276 -0.10 -14.74 3.28
N CYS A 277 -0.96 -14.71 4.32
CA CYS A 277 -2.20 -15.48 4.38
C CYS A 277 -3.24 -15.11 3.31
N TYR A 278 -2.95 -14.09 2.49
CA TYR A 278 -3.80 -13.65 1.39
C TYR A 278 -3.19 -13.95 0.01
N ASP A 279 -1.96 -14.46 -0.10
CA ASP A 279 -1.20 -14.56 -1.36
C ASP A 279 -1.92 -15.30 -2.51
N ASP A 280 -2.73 -16.28 -2.14
CA ASP A 280 -3.46 -17.19 -2.99
C ASP A 280 -4.97 -16.87 -3.10
N ASP A 281 -5.44 -15.82 -2.43
CA ASP A 281 -6.85 -15.40 -2.42
C ASP A 281 -6.99 -13.88 -2.65
N PHE A 282 -6.88 -13.48 -3.93
CA PHE A 282 -7.02 -12.08 -4.33
C PHE A 282 -8.40 -11.49 -4.01
N GLU A 283 -9.47 -12.28 -4.12
CA GLU A 283 -10.83 -11.78 -3.87
C GLU A 283 -10.98 -11.39 -2.41
N ARG A 284 -10.50 -12.23 -1.49
CA ARG A 284 -10.47 -11.93 -0.06
C ARG A 284 -9.58 -10.74 0.27
N PHE A 285 -8.44 -10.61 -0.41
CA PHE A 285 -7.56 -9.46 -0.26
C PHE A 285 -8.21 -8.16 -0.75
N ASP A 286 -8.93 -8.19 -1.86
CA ASP A 286 -9.64 -7.01 -2.39
C ASP A 286 -10.75 -6.54 -1.45
N VAL A 287 -11.49 -7.47 -0.82
CA VAL A 287 -12.47 -7.12 0.22
C VAL A 287 -11.80 -6.45 1.43
N LEU A 288 -10.63 -6.94 1.85
CA LEU A 288 -9.83 -6.27 2.90
C LEU A 288 -9.40 -4.87 2.44
N CYS A 289 -8.99 -4.70 1.19
CA CYS A 289 -8.62 -3.40 0.62
C CYS A 289 -9.82 -2.44 0.69
N GLU A 290 -11.03 -2.85 0.31
CA GLU A 290 -12.24 -2.02 0.41
C GLU A 290 -12.53 -1.56 1.84
N GLN A 291 -12.34 -2.46 2.82
CA GLN A 291 -12.49 -2.11 4.24
C GLN A 291 -11.45 -1.08 4.69
N ILE A 292 -10.19 -1.24 4.28
CA ILE A 292 -9.11 -0.28 4.54
C ILE A 292 -9.41 1.06 3.86
N GLU A 293 -9.84 1.06 2.60
CA GLU A 293 -10.23 2.27 1.87
C GLU A 293 -11.31 3.05 2.64
N GLY A 294 -12.40 2.38 3.02
CA GLY A 294 -13.48 2.98 3.79
C GLY A 294 -13.00 3.54 5.13
N ALA A 295 -12.16 2.78 5.84
CA ALA A 295 -11.61 3.19 7.13
C ALA A 295 -10.66 4.40 7.01
N VAL A 296 -9.79 4.43 6.00
CA VAL A 296 -8.85 5.54 5.76
C VAL A 296 -9.57 6.80 5.31
N VAL A 297 -10.54 6.68 4.40
CA VAL A 297 -11.34 7.82 3.91
C VAL A 297 -12.16 8.43 5.04
N SER A 298 -12.89 7.60 5.79
CA SER A 298 -13.69 8.08 6.93
C SER A 298 -12.80 8.73 7.99
N SER A 299 -11.70 8.11 8.41
CA SER A 299 -10.81 8.67 9.44
C SER A 299 -9.99 9.88 8.97
N HIS A 300 -10.04 10.26 7.69
CA HIS A 300 -9.21 11.30 7.08
C HIS A 300 -7.70 11.04 7.15
N VAL A 301 -7.32 9.78 7.40
CA VAL A 301 -5.91 9.38 7.46
C VAL A 301 -5.22 9.58 6.11
N PHE A 302 -5.99 9.59 5.01
CA PHE A 302 -5.47 9.90 3.67
C PHE A 302 -4.72 11.25 3.57
N LEU A 303 -5.04 12.20 4.46
CA LEU A 303 -4.36 13.50 4.53
C LEU A 303 -2.91 13.38 5.02
N SER A 304 -2.62 12.34 5.82
CA SER A 304 -1.29 12.12 6.42
C SER A 304 -0.56 10.94 5.79
N LEU A 305 -1.29 9.88 5.40
CA LEU A 305 -0.75 8.67 4.82
C LEU A 305 -1.50 8.27 3.55
N GLN A 306 -0.80 7.70 2.57
CA GLN A 306 -1.38 7.04 1.42
C GLN A 306 -1.17 5.54 1.53
N ALA A 307 -2.22 4.75 1.44
CA ALA A 307 -2.11 3.29 1.31
C ALA A 307 -2.07 2.90 -0.17
N ILE A 308 -1.30 1.87 -0.47
CA ILE A 308 -1.14 1.33 -1.81
C ILE A 308 -1.14 -0.20 -1.73
N PHE A 309 -1.94 -0.85 -2.55
CA PHE A 309 -2.16 -2.29 -2.47
C PHE A 309 -1.40 -3.07 -3.55
N PHE A 310 -0.83 -4.21 -3.16
CA PHE A 310 -0.09 -5.14 -4.03
C PHE A 310 -0.51 -6.57 -3.73
N HIS A 311 -0.50 -7.42 -4.75
CA HIS A 311 -0.91 -8.82 -4.61
C HIS A 311 -0.28 -9.69 -5.71
N PRO A 312 0.09 -10.97 -5.48
CA PRO A 312 0.65 -11.84 -6.52
C PRO A 312 -0.21 -11.95 -7.77
N GLN A 313 -1.52 -12.00 -7.55
CA GLN A 313 -2.56 -12.08 -8.58
C GLN A 313 -3.23 -10.72 -8.86
N TYR A 314 -2.60 -9.59 -8.49
CA TYR A 314 -3.22 -8.27 -8.61
C TYR A 314 -3.81 -8.03 -10.00
N SER A 315 -5.04 -7.56 -10.01
CA SER A 315 -5.80 -7.10 -11.18
C SER A 315 -6.26 -5.67 -10.94
N THR A 316 -5.94 -4.78 -11.87
CA THR A 316 -6.32 -3.36 -11.78
C THR A 316 -7.83 -3.20 -11.92
N PRO A 317 -8.50 -2.48 -10.99
CA PRO A 317 -9.93 -2.23 -11.10
C PRO A 317 -10.26 -1.36 -12.32
N GLU A 318 -11.46 -1.56 -12.88
CA GLU A 318 -11.96 -0.75 -14.01
C GLU A 318 -12.32 0.68 -13.58
N THR A 319 -12.63 0.85 -12.30
CA THR A 319 -12.99 2.13 -11.69
C THR A 319 -11.87 2.65 -10.82
N LEU A 320 -11.83 3.97 -10.64
CA LEU A 320 -10.85 4.59 -9.75
C LEU A 320 -11.20 4.24 -8.30
N ARG A 321 -10.26 3.62 -7.59
CA ARG A 321 -10.35 3.25 -6.17
C ARG A 321 -9.14 3.78 -5.41
N TYR A 322 -9.29 4.03 -4.10
CA TYR A 322 -8.19 4.54 -3.29
C TYR A 322 -7.12 3.46 -3.13
N GLY A 323 -5.85 3.84 -3.19
CA GLY A 323 -4.71 2.90 -3.07
C GLY A 323 -4.50 1.89 -4.20
N HIS A 324 -5.47 1.74 -5.09
CA HIS A 324 -5.32 0.96 -6.32
C HIS A 324 -4.60 1.76 -7.42
N HIS A 325 -4.08 1.03 -8.40
CA HIS A 325 -3.57 1.64 -9.62
C HIS A 325 -4.71 2.34 -10.39
N HIS A 326 -4.41 3.44 -11.10
CA HIS A 326 -5.36 4.06 -12.03
C HIS A 326 -5.89 3.04 -13.06
N PRO A 327 -7.19 3.12 -13.42
CA PRO A 327 -7.77 2.31 -14.49
C PRO A 327 -6.93 2.29 -15.77
N PRO A 328 -6.82 1.14 -16.46
CA PRO A 328 -5.98 1.00 -17.66
C PRO A 328 -6.32 2.03 -18.76
N ALA A 329 -7.57 2.45 -18.86
CA ALA A 329 -8.01 3.48 -19.79
C ALA A 329 -7.36 4.85 -19.52
N LEU A 330 -7.35 5.30 -18.25
CA LEU A 330 -6.73 6.56 -17.82
C LEU A 330 -5.20 6.52 -17.94
N MET A 331 -4.63 5.34 -17.72
CA MET A 331 -3.20 5.11 -17.92
C MET A 331 -2.78 5.24 -19.39
N ARG A 332 -3.54 4.61 -20.30
CA ARG A 332 -3.32 4.75 -21.74
C ARG A 332 -3.43 6.20 -22.21
N GLU A 333 -4.37 6.95 -21.65
CA GLU A 333 -4.51 8.39 -21.92
C GLU A 333 -3.27 9.17 -21.45
N SER A 334 -2.84 8.93 -20.20
CA SER A 334 -1.63 9.54 -19.61
C SER A 334 -0.38 9.26 -20.45
N TYR A 335 -0.23 8.02 -20.93
CA TYR A 335 0.84 7.61 -21.83
C TYR A 335 0.80 8.36 -23.16
N THR A 336 -0.38 8.48 -23.76
CA THR A 336 -0.58 9.20 -25.03
C THR A 336 -0.22 10.68 -24.87
N ARG A 337 -0.61 11.29 -23.75
CA ARG A 337 -0.27 12.68 -23.41
C ARG A 337 1.24 12.90 -23.34
N LEU A 338 1.98 12.01 -22.66
CA LEU A 338 3.44 12.12 -22.51
C LEU A 338 4.16 12.11 -23.88
N TYR A 339 3.70 11.28 -24.81
CA TYR A 339 4.26 11.21 -26.17
C TYR A 339 3.98 12.48 -26.98
N ASN A 340 2.76 13.03 -26.88
CA ASN A 340 2.39 14.26 -27.55
C ASN A 340 3.23 15.45 -27.05
N GLU A 341 3.50 15.55 -25.74
CA GLU A 341 4.35 16.61 -25.17
C GLU A 341 5.79 16.58 -25.72
N LYS A 342 6.31 15.40 -26.06
CA LYS A 342 7.68 15.23 -26.58
C LYS A 342 7.80 15.38 -28.10
N ASN A 343 6.70 15.65 -28.82
CA ASN A 343 6.65 15.62 -30.28
C ASN A 343 7.19 14.31 -30.89
N GLU A 344 7.12 13.21 -30.14
CA GLU A 344 7.48 11.88 -30.62
C GLU A 344 6.34 11.38 -31.53
N LYS A 345 6.65 10.71 -32.65
CA LYS A 345 5.62 10.12 -33.53
C LYS A 345 4.68 9.27 -32.68
N LYS A 346 3.37 9.52 -32.77
CA LYS A 346 2.33 8.84 -31.97
C LYS A 346 2.58 7.33 -31.93
N LYS A 347 3.09 6.86 -30.80
CA LYS A 347 3.09 5.44 -30.46
C LYS A 347 1.96 5.29 -29.46
N SER A 348 0.78 4.84 -29.91
CA SER A 348 -0.26 4.41 -28.99
C SER A 348 0.06 3.01 -28.49
N ILE A 349 -0.25 2.74 -27.23
CA ILE A 349 -0.29 1.37 -26.70
C ILE A 349 -1.74 0.87 -26.73
N SER A 350 -1.91 -0.44 -26.85
CA SER A 350 -3.23 -1.05 -26.70
C SER A 350 -3.70 -0.94 -25.24
N LEU A 351 -5.01 -1.03 -25.03
CA LEU A 351 -5.58 -1.09 -23.68
C LEU A 351 -5.04 -2.31 -22.91
N GLU A 352 -4.87 -3.43 -23.61
CA GLU A 352 -4.33 -4.66 -23.04
C GLU A 352 -2.88 -4.50 -22.55
N THR A 353 -2.02 -3.82 -23.31
CA THR A 353 -0.66 -3.51 -22.84
C THR A 353 -0.68 -2.57 -21.64
N ALA A 354 -1.59 -1.57 -21.61
CA ALA A 354 -1.72 -0.69 -20.46
C ALA A 354 -2.15 -1.46 -19.20
N ARG A 355 -3.09 -2.42 -19.34
CA ARG A 355 -3.56 -3.29 -18.25
C ARG A 355 -2.45 -4.19 -17.74
N ARG A 356 -1.75 -4.93 -18.61
CA ARG A 356 -0.64 -5.81 -18.20
C ARG A 356 0.46 -5.05 -17.47
N ALA A 357 0.82 -3.86 -17.95
CA ALA A 357 1.79 -3.00 -17.27
C ALA A 357 1.28 -2.49 -15.91
N ALA A 358 -0.01 -2.14 -15.81
CA ALA A 358 -0.66 -1.75 -14.56
C ALA A 358 -0.55 -2.86 -13.52
N ASP A 359 -1.01 -4.05 -13.90
CA ASP A 359 -1.06 -5.21 -13.03
C ASP A 359 0.34 -5.60 -12.60
N PHE A 360 1.29 -5.68 -13.54
CA PHE A 360 2.68 -6.02 -13.24
C PHE A 360 3.32 -5.06 -12.22
N SER A 361 3.03 -3.76 -12.30
CA SER A 361 3.56 -2.78 -11.33
C SER A 361 3.04 -2.98 -9.90
N ARG A 362 1.95 -3.75 -9.74
CA ARG A 362 1.31 -4.09 -8.46
C ARG A 362 1.41 -5.57 -8.09
N ARG A 363 1.97 -6.41 -8.96
CA ARG A 363 2.18 -7.84 -8.69
C ARG A 363 3.46 -8.04 -7.91
N MET A 364 3.32 -8.28 -6.61
CA MET A 364 4.40 -8.60 -5.68
C MET A 364 4.38 -10.07 -5.27
N PRO A 365 5.49 -10.65 -4.76
CA PRO A 365 5.54 -12.05 -4.36
C PRO A 365 4.58 -12.42 -3.23
N ASN A 366 4.21 -11.45 -2.39
CA ASN A 366 3.21 -11.60 -1.32
C ASN A 366 2.19 -10.47 -1.41
N ALA A 367 0.99 -10.70 -0.89
CA ALA A 367 0.00 -9.67 -0.63
C ALA A 367 0.57 -8.66 0.36
N CYS A 368 0.50 -7.38 0.02
CA CYS A 368 1.03 -6.35 0.91
C CYS A 368 0.39 -4.98 0.71
N ILE A 369 0.48 -4.18 1.75
CA ILE A 369 0.03 -2.79 1.79
C ILE A 369 1.26 -1.91 2.03
N ASN A 370 1.55 -1.02 1.09
CA ASN A 370 2.57 0.01 1.23
C ASN A 370 1.91 1.29 1.74
N LEU A 371 2.43 1.83 2.84
CA LEU A 371 2.04 3.12 3.40
C LEU A 371 3.11 4.14 3.11
N LEU A 372 2.69 5.28 2.57
CA LEU A 372 3.55 6.42 2.26
C LEU A 372 3.06 7.66 3.00
N LYS A 373 3.96 8.56 3.38
CA LYS A 373 3.55 9.85 3.94
C LYS A 373 3.01 10.77 2.86
N SER A 374 1.79 11.28 3.04
CA SER A 374 1.07 12.04 2.01
C SER A 374 1.81 13.30 1.56
N HIS A 375 2.49 14.01 2.47
CA HIS A 375 3.27 15.19 2.09
C HIS A 375 4.48 14.82 1.23
N GLN A 376 5.16 13.70 1.51
CA GLN A 376 6.29 13.25 0.72
C GLN A 376 5.86 12.83 -0.69
N VAL A 377 4.71 12.15 -0.80
CA VAL A 377 4.12 11.79 -2.10
C VAL A 377 3.77 13.06 -2.89
N ALA A 378 3.13 14.05 -2.26
CA ALA A 378 2.79 15.30 -2.92
C ALA A 378 4.03 16.03 -3.47
N THR A 379 5.10 16.13 -2.67
CA THR A 379 6.37 16.73 -3.12
C THR A 379 7.00 15.95 -4.28
N ALA A 380 6.97 14.62 -4.20
CA ALA A 380 7.50 13.75 -5.24
C ALA A 380 6.72 13.89 -6.56
N GLU A 381 5.40 13.94 -6.49
CA GLU A 381 4.52 14.16 -7.64
C GLU A 381 4.73 15.55 -8.26
N GLU A 382 4.83 16.60 -7.43
CA GLU A 382 5.14 17.96 -7.90
C GLU A 382 6.47 17.98 -8.65
N GLN A 383 7.52 17.39 -8.07
CA GLN A 383 8.84 17.27 -8.68
C GLN A 383 8.80 16.50 -10.01
N ALA A 384 7.95 15.49 -10.14
CA ALA A 384 7.74 14.74 -11.38
C ALA A 384 6.91 15.51 -12.43
N GLY A 385 6.25 16.61 -12.05
CA GLY A 385 5.29 17.33 -12.88
C GLY A 385 3.92 16.65 -12.96
N GLY A 386 3.54 15.92 -11.90
CA GLY A 386 2.28 15.23 -11.70
C GLY A 386 2.41 13.71 -11.73
N SER A 387 1.54 13.02 -10.96
CA SER A 387 1.47 11.55 -10.87
C SER A 387 1.31 10.86 -12.23
N TRP A 388 0.55 11.45 -13.14
CA TRP A 388 0.33 10.92 -14.49
C TRP A 388 1.64 10.74 -15.29
N ARG A 389 2.67 11.56 -15.04
CA ARG A 389 3.98 11.42 -15.69
C ARG A 389 4.74 10.21 -15.19
N ILE A 390 4.64 9.94 -13.89
CA ILE A 390 5.22 8.75 -13.25
C ILE A 390 4.58 7.51 -13.88
N TYR A 391 3.24 7.44 -13.90
CA TYR A 391 2.52 6.32 -14.51
C TYR A 391 2.84 6.13 -15.99
N ALA A 392 2.88 7.22 -16.77
CA ALA A 392 3.22 7.16 -18.19
C ALA A 392 4.67 6.68 -18.43
N ALA A 393 5.62 7.13 -17.60
CA ALA A 393 7.00 6.66 -17.66
C ALA A 393 7.11 5.17 -17.30
N ASN A 394 6.37 4.71 -16.30
CA ASN A 394 6.33 3.31 -15.89
C ASN A 394 5.76 2.42 -17.00
N LEU A 395 4.65 2.83 -17.62
CA LEU A 395 4.10 2.14 -18.79
C LEU A 395 5.12 2.03 -19.92
N LYS A 396 5.88 3.11 -20.18
CA LYS A 396 6.93 3.10 -21.23
C LYS A 396 8.04 2.10 -20.93
N ARG A 397 8.48 2.01 -19.67
CA ARG A 397 9.52 1.06 -19.23
C ARG A 397 9.02 -0.37 -19.28
N LEU A 398 7.89 -0.65 -18.63
CA LEU A 398 7.34 -2.01 -18.52
C LEU A 398 6.95 -2.58 -19.90
N SER A 399 6.34 -1.78 -20.77
CA SER A 399 6.02 -2.24 -22.13
C SER A 399 7.24 -2.48 -23.02
N ALA A 400 8.39 -1.85 -22.73
CA ALA A 400 9.64 -2.10 -23.45
C ALA A 400 10.27 -3.44 -23.03
N ASP A 401 10.04 -3.86 -21.80
CA ASP A 401 10.52 -5.12 -21.23
C ASP A 401 9.68 -6.34 -21.63
N GLY A 402 8.62 -6.15 -22.43
CA GLY A 402 7.77 -7.23 -22.91
C GLY A 402 6.72 -7.71 -21.91
N VAL A 403 6.51 -6.98 -20.82
CA VAL A 403 5.35 -7.11 -19.93
C VAL A 403 4.09 -6.70 -20.71
#